data_AF-A0A5C6ZIR4-F1
#
_entry.id   AF-A0A5C6ZIR4-F1
#
_cell.length_a   1.000
_cell.length_b   1.000
_cell.length_c   1.000
_cell.angle_alpha   90.00
_cell.angle_beta   90.00
_cell.angle_gamma   90.00
#
_symmetry.space_group_name_H-M   'P 1'
#
loop_
_entity.id
_entity.type
_entity.pdbx_description
1 polymer ?
#
loop_
_entity_poly.entity_id
_entity_poly.type
_entity_poly.pdbx_seq_one_letter_code
_entity_poly.pdbx_strand_id
1 'polypeptide(L)'
;MNKKEPLTKLKHVKGLGKDEKAYLTNLINTKKKYGLVLEHKAEGVEEDLRHKLPILKEVKEHAMMNDIERKKNPNYILIEVDNYHILTSLSFTHYNSMDVIYLDLPYNAGAKEMPN
;
A
#
# COMPACT_ATOMS: atom_id res chain seq x y z
N MET A 1 16.24 22.53 2.37
CA MET A 1 17.03 22.78 1.15
C MET A 1 16.63 24.08 0.47
N ASN A 2 17.61 24.94 0.18
CA ASN A 2 17.46 26.12 -0.66
C ASN A 2 17.39 25.68 -2.13
N LYS A 3 16.24 25.84 -2.78
CA LYS A 3 16.02 25.38 -4.17
C LYS A 3 16.89 26.13 -5.20
N LYS A 4 17.48 27.26 -4.81
CA LYS A 4 18.31 28.09 -5.70
C LYS A 4 19.59 27.38 -6.15
N GLU A 5 20.28 26.65 -5.26
CA GLU A 5 21.53 25.97 -5.61
C GLU A 5 21.37 24.85 -6.67
N PRO A 6 20.42 23.90 -6.51
CA PRO A 6 20.17 22.88 -7.54
C PRO A 6 19.73 23.48 -8.88
N LEU A 7 18.88 24.51 -8.85
CA LEU A 7 18.41 25.20 -10.06
C LEU A 7 19.55 25.91 -10.79
N THR A 8 20.47 26.54 -10.06
CA THR A 8 21.66 27.15 -10.65
C THR A 8 22.57 26.10 -11.26
N LYS A 9 22.84 24.99 -10.55
CA LYS A 9 23.64 23.88 -11.09
C LYS A 9 23.01 23.32 -12.38
N LEU A 10 21.70 23.10 -12.40
CA LEU A 10 20.98 22.56 -13.56
C LEU A 10 21.09 23.46 -14.82
N LYS A 11 21.15 24.78 -14.65
CA LYS A 11 21.34 25.72 -15.78
C LYS A 11 22.70 25.53 -16.46
N HIS A 12 23.75 25.22 -15.68
CA HIS A 12 25.12 25.10 -16.16
C HIS A 12 25.52 23.69 -16.62
N VAL A 13 24.69 22.67 -16.38
CA VAL A 13 24.93 21.33 -16.92
C VAL A 13 24.84 21.36 -18.46
N LYS A 14 25.94 20.93 -19.09
CA LYS A 14 26.05 20.71 -20.54
C LYS A 14 25.66 19.27 -20.85
N GLY A 15 24.98 19.03 -21.98
CA GLY A 15 24.57 17.68 -22.43
C GLY A 15 23.12 17.31 -22.16
N LEU A 16 22.35 18.14 -21.44
CA LEU A 16 20.90 17.95 -21.28
C LEU A 16 20.11 18.73 -22.33
N GLY A 17 19.14 18.08 -22.95
CA GLY A 17 18.16 18.68 -23.85
C GLY A 17 17.22 19.66 -23.14
N LYS A 18 16.50 20.47 -23.93
CA LYS A 18 15.56 21.48 -23.41
C LYS A 18 14.45 20.84 -22.55
N ASP A 19 13.93 19.70 -23.01
CA ASP A 19 12.83 19.00 -22.34
C ASP A 19 13.28 18.32 -21.04
N GLU A 20 14.48 17.76 -21.02
CA GLU A 20 15.08 17.17 -19.82
C GLU A 20 15.37 18.24 -18.75
N LYS A 21 15.88 19.42 -19.17
CA LYS A 21 16.05 20.55 -18.26
C LYS A 21 14.72 21.05 -17.70
N ALA A 22 13.66 21.08 -18.50
CA ALA A 22 12.33 21.45 -18.07
C ALA A 22 11.77 20.43 -17.05
N TYR A 23 11.93 19.13 -17.32
CA TYR A 23 11.53 18.05 -16.43
C TYR A 23 12.25 18.13 -15.07
N LEU A 24 13.57 18.26 -15.06
CA LEU A 24 14.37 18.35 -13.83
C LEU A 24 14.08 19.65 -13.04
N THR A 25 13.84 20.75 -13.73
CA THR A 25 13.43 22.03 -13.10
C THR A 25 12.08 21.86 -12.41
N ASN A 26 11.13 21.23 -13.09
CA ASN A 26 9.83 20.92 -12.51
C ASN A 26 10.00 20.03 -11.28
N LEU A 27 10.79 18.95 -11.38
CA LEU A 27 11.05 18.03 -10.28
C LEU A 27 11.64 18.73 -9.04
N ILE A 28 12.62 19.63 -9.21
CA ILE A 28 13.21 20.42 -8.11
C ILE A 28 12.16 21.36 -7.47
N ASN A 29 11.28 21.92 -8.29
CA ASN A 29 10.26 22.86 -7.84
C ASN A 29 9.08 22.18 -7.16
N THR A 30 8.67 21.00 -7.61
CA THR A 30 7.48 20.29 -7.14
C THR A 30 7.76 19.21 -6.10
N LYS A 31 8.95 18.58 -6.07
CA LYS A 31 9.25 17.58 -5.03
C LYS A 31 9.33 18.20 -3.64
N LYS A 32 8.77 17.46 -2.68
CA LYS A 32 8.92 17.73 -1.24
C LYS A 32 10.40 17.62 -0.86
N LYS A 33 10.83 18.45 0.11
CA LYS A 33 12.25 18.58 0.54
C LYS A 33 12.79 17.32 1.24
N TYR A 34 11.91 16.43 1.65
CA TYR A 34 12.19 15.20 2.39
C TYR A 34 11.13 14.16 2.03
N GLY A 35 11.51 12.90 2.09
CA GLY A 35 10.66 11.75 1.77
C GLY A 35 11.52 10.54 1.40
N LEU A 36 10.97 9.35 1.60
CA LEU A 36 11.61 8.11 1.14
C LEU A 36 11.41 8.01 -0.37
N VAL A 37 12.50 7.69 -1.09
CA VAL A 37 12.44 7.37 -2.52
C VAL A 37 12.68 5.88 -2.64
N LEU A 38 11.65 5.17 -3.10
CA LEU A 38 11.68 3.73 -3.32
C LEU A 38 11.54 3.48 -4.82
N GLU A 39 12.11 2.37 -5.30
CA GLU A 39 11.86 1.91 -6.66
C GLU A 39 10.40 1.52 -6.82
N HIS A 40 9.83 1.82 -7.97
CA HIS A 40 8.47 1.41 -8.27
C HIS A 40 8.49 -0.08 -8.64
N LYS A 41 7.94 -0.91 -7.75
CA LYS A 41 7.78 -2.35 -7.97
C LYS A 41 6.33 -2.70 -7.69
N ALA A 42 5.53 -2.76 -8.75
CA ALA A 42 4.16 -3.25 -8.65
C ALA A 42 4.18 -4.73 -8.26
N GLU A 43 3.32 -5.11 -7.31
CA GLU A 43 3.11 -6.51 -6.98
C GLU A 43 2.11 -7.13 -7.98
N GLY A 44 2.25 -8.42 -8.28
CA GLY A 44 1.35 -9.09 -9.22
C GLY A 44 -0.12 -9.01 -8.80
N VAL A 45 -0.37 -9.04 -7.49
CA VAL A 45 -1.69 -8.87 -6.90
C VAL A 45 -2.30 -7.49 -7.19
N GLU A 46 -1.49 -6.43 -7.15
CA GLU A 46 -1.98 -5.07 -7.48
C GLU A 46 -2.48 -5.01 -8.94
N GLU A 47 -1.74 -5.63 -9.85
CA GLU A 47 -2.09 -5.63 -11.27
C GLU A 47 -3.36 -6.45 -11.55
N ASP A 48 -3.51 -7.60 -10.89
CA ASP A 48 -4.74 -8.39 -10.97
C ASP A 48 -5.97 -7.62 -10.49
N LEU A 49 -5.83 -6.86 -9.40
CA LEU A 49 -6.93 -6.07 -8.83
C LEU A 49 -7.34 -4.86 -9.68
N ARG A 50 -6.55 -4.44 -10.67
CA ARG A 50 -6.98 -3.43 -11.66
C ARG A 50 -8.11 -3.92 -12.55
N HIS A 51 -8.23 -5.24 -12.72
CA HIS A 51 -9.16 -5.86 -13.66
C HIS A 51 -10.18 -6.79 -12.99
N LYS A 52 -9.90 -7.27 -11.79
CA LYS A 52 -10.75 -8.22 -11.06
C LYS A 52 -11.02 -7.68 -9.65
N LEU A 53 -12.29 -7.54 -9.28
CA LEU A 53 -12.67 -7.15 -7.92
C LEU A 53 -12.94 -8.38 -7.05
N PRO A 54 -12.35 -8.46 -5.84
CA PRO A 54 -12.57 -9.57 -4.93
C PRO A 54 -13.97 -9.50 -4.33
N ILE A 55 -14.64 -10.65 -4.28
CA ILE A 55 -15.94 -10.83 -3.63
C ILE A 55 -15.80 -11.71 -2.39
N LEU A 56 -16.47 -11.33 -1.31
CA LEU A 56 -16.50 -12.12 -0.09
C LEU A 56 -17.62 -13.17 -0.20
N LYS A 57 -17.27 -14.44 0.01
CA LYS A 57 -18.21 -15.56 0.07
C LYS A 57 -18.13 -16.21 1.44
N GLU A 58 -19.26 -16.28 2.13
CA GLU A 58 -19.36 -16.97 3.41
C GLU A 58 -19.19 -18.49 3.24
N VAL A 59 -18.33 -19.08 4.06
CA VAL A 59 -18.17 -20.53 4.20
C VAL A 59 -18.82 -20.95 5.51
N LYS A 60 -20.10 -21.34 5.44
CA LYS A 60 -20.93 -21.65 6.62
C LYS A 60 -20.37 -22.78 7.48
N GLU A 61 -19.61 -23.69 6.89
CA GLU A 61 -18.95 -24.81 7.59
C GLU A 61 -17.88 -24.35 8.58
N HIS A 62 -17.31 -23.16 8.39
CA HIS A 62 -16.31 -22.55 9.27
C HIS A 62 -16.90 -21.46 10.16
N ALA A 63 -18.23 -21.32 10.18
CA ALA A 63 -18.88 -20.34 11.03
C ALA A 63 -18.58 -20.66 12.51
N MET A 64 -18.05 -19.67 13.22
CA MET A 64 -17.84 -19.74 14.66
C MET A 64 -19.18 -19.58 15.37
N MET A 65 -19.91 -20.69 15.51
CA MET A 65 -21.16 -20.74 16.26
C MET A 65 -20.84 -20.94 17.75
N ASN A 66 -21.00 -19.90 18.56
CA ASN A 66 -20.96 -20.05 20.01
C ASN A 66 -22.28 -20.67 20.51
N ASP A 67 -22.21 -21.47 21.57
CA ASP A 67 -23.38 -22.06 22.23
C ASP A 67 -24.44 -21.00 22.54
N ILE A 68 -25.67 -21.34 22.16
CA ILE A 68 -26.79 -20.43 21.84
C ILE A 68 -27.40 -19.72 23.07
N GLU A 69 -26.81 -19.83 24.25
CA GLU A 69 -27.44 -19.33 25.48
C GLU A 69 -27.24 -17.82 25.74
N ARG A 70 -26.29 -17.15 25.07
CA ARG A 70 -26.05 -15.71 25.28
C ARG A 70 -26.28 -14.90 24.00
N LYS A 71 -27.44 -14.25 23.95
CA LYS A 71 -27.93 -13.29 22.92
C LYS A 71 -27.02 -12.07 22.60
N LYS A 72 -25.75 -12.07 23.00
CA LYS A 72 -24.80 -10.96 22.82
C LYS A 72 -23.38 -11.47 22.60
N ASN A 73 -23.20 -12.38 21.66
CA ASN A 73 -21.85 -12.77 21.27
C ASN A 73 -21.32 -11.80 20.20
N PRO A 74 -20.05 -11.39 20.26
CA PRO A 74 -19.46 -10.54 19.23
C PRO A 74 -19.43 -11.28 17.89
N ASN A 75 -19.71 -10.54 16.81
CA ASN A 75 -19.58 -11.06 15.44
C ASN A 75 -18.08 -11.05 15.06
N TYR A 76 -17.37 -12.12 15.40
CA TYR A 76 -16.00 -12.32 14.90
C TYR A 76 -16.05 -12.83 13.46
N ILE A 77 -15.21 -12.28 12.60
CA ILE A 77 -15.07 -12.69 11.19
C ILE A 77 -13.66 -13.20 11.00
N LEU A 78 -13.52 -14.43 10.51
CA LEU A 78 -12.26 -14.98 10.02
C LEU A 78 -12.29 -14.94 8.48
N ILE A 79 -11.20 -14.47 7.88
CA ILE A 79 -11.07 -14.35 6.44
C ILE A 79 -9.75 -14.98 6.01
N GLU A 80 -9.81 -16.03 5.19
CA GLU A 80 -8.65 -16.81 4.74
C GLU A 80 -8.29 -16.48 3.30
N VAL A 81 -7.68 -15.32 3.10
CA VAL A 81 -7.22 -14.84 1.78
C VAL A 81 -5.98 -13.97 2.00
N ASP A 82 -5.20 -13.76 0.96
CA ASP A 82 -4.17 -12.73 0.88
C ASP A 82 -4.66 -11.37 1.40
N ASN A 83 -3.81 -10.70 2.19
CA ASN A 83 -4.18 -9.49 2.93
C ASN A 83 -4.57 -8.32 2.01
N TYR A 84 -3.95 -8.19 0.83
CA TYR A 84 -4.19 -7.08 -0.09
C TYR A 84 -5.59 -7.16 -0.72
N HIS A 85 -6.02 -8.36 -1.07
CA HIS A 85 -7.38 -8.61 -1.57
C HIS A 85 -8.44 -8.26 -0.52
N ILE A 86 -8.21 -8.67 0.74
CA ILE A 86 -9.17 -8.42 1.82
C ILE A 86 -9.23 -6.96 2.19
N LEU A 87 -8.10 -6.27 2.31
CA LEU A 87 -8.09 -4.83 2.56
C LEU A 87 -8.78 -4.07 1.42
N THR A 88 -8.63 -4.53 0.17
CA THR A 88 -9.36 -3.98 -0.97
C THR A 88 -10.87 -4.18 -0.82
N SER A 89 -11.37 -5.39 -0.55
CA SER A 89 -12.81 -5.63 -0.30
C SER A 89 -13.36 -4.85 0.90
N LEU A 90 -12.62 -4.80 2.00
CA LEU A 90 -13.01 -4.09 3.22
C LEU A 90 -13.02 -2.58 3.02
N SER A 91 -12.17 -2.04 2.14
CA SER A 91 -12.20 -0.61 1.80
C SER A 91 -13.54 -0.18 1.17
N PHE A 92 -14.27 -1.08 0.51
CA PHE A 92 -15.58 -0.80 -0.06
C PHE A 92 -16.74 -0.98 0.94
N THR A 93 -16.61 -1.92 1.88
CA THR A 93 -17.71 -2.35 2.77
C THR A 93 -17.64 -1.78 4.18
N HIS A 94 -16.42 -1.48 4.65
CA HIS A 94 -16.07 -1.16 6.04
C HIS A 94 -15.13 0.06 6.09
N TYR A 95 -15.29 0.99 5.15
CA TYR A 95 -14.47 2.19 5.08
C TYR A 95 -14.54 2.97 6.39
N ASN A 96 -13.37 3.25 6.99
CA ASN A 96 -13.23 4.01 8.23
C ASN A 96 -14.01 3.43 9.43
N SER A 97 -14.28 2.11 9.45
CA SER A 97 -14.97 1.44 10.54
C SER A 97 -14.04 0.68 11.49
N MET A 98 -12.72 0.74 11.26
CA MET A 98 -11.71 0.03 12.06
C MET A 98 -11.10 1.01 13.06
N ASP A 99 -11.32 0.77 14.35
CA ASP A 99 -10.73 1.60 15.42
C ASP A 99 -9.28 1.24 15.72
N VAL A 100 -8.94 -0.04 15.62
CA VAL A 100 -7.62 -0.59 15.97
C VAL A 100 -7.20 -1.62 14.93
N ILE A 101 -5.94 -1.55 14.50
CA ILE A 101 -5.32 -2.52 13.60
C ILE A 101 -4.03 -3.01 14.27
N TYR A 102 -3.90 -4.33 14.45
CA TYR A 102 -2.69 -4.98 14.94
C TYR A 102 -2.06 -5.80 13.79
N LEU A 103 -0.80 -5.52 13.48
CA LEU A 103 -0.05 -6.22 12.43
C LEU A 103 1.29 -6.70 12.99
N ASP A 104 1.54 -8.00 12.87
CA ASP A 104 2.84 -8.61 13.15
C ASP A 104 3.48 -9.03 11.82
N LEU A 105 4.01 -8.06 11.10
CA LEU A 105 4.58 -8.27 9.77
C LEU A 105 5.97 -8.92 9.87
N PRO A 106 6.38 -9.74 8.88
CA PRO A 106 7.73 -10.29 8.85
C PRO A 106 8.78 -9.18 8.80
N TYR A 107 9.74 -9.23 9.72
CA TYR A 107 10.84 -8.27 9.76
C TYR A 107 11.89 -8.62 8.71
N ASN A 108 12.33 -7.62 7.94
CA ASN A 108 13.41 -7.76 6.97
C ASN A 108 14.78 -7.82 7.66
N ALA A 109 15.02 -8.87 8.45
CA ALA A 109 16.22 -9.03 9.30
C ALA A 109 17.49 -9.43 8.52
N GLY A 110 17.53 -9.22 7.20
CA GLY A 110 18.65 -9.60 6.34
C GLY A 110 18.70 -11.09 5.97
N ALA A 111 17.63 -11.84 6.26
CA ALA A 111 17.43 -13.15 5.65
C ALA A 111 17.30 -12.98 4.13
N LYS A 112 17.90 -13.91 3.38
CA LYS A 112 18.01 -13.81 1.91
C LYS A 112 16.65 -13.77 1.21
N GLU A 113 15.62 -14.28 1.86
CA GLU A 113 14.24 -14.35 1.38
C GLU A 113 13.30 -14.07 2.55
N MET A 114 12.24 -13.30 2.28
CA MET A 114 11.13 -13.18 3.20
C MET A 114 10.34 -14.50 3.18
N PRO A 115 9.83 -14.98 4.33
CA PRO A 115 8.90 -16.09 4.32
C PRO A 115 7.64 -15.70 3.52
N ASN A 116 7.30 -16.51 2.52
CA ASN A 116 6.05 -16.43 1.78
C ASN A 116 4.87 -16.92 2.63
#